data_AF-A0A1C7MD43-F1
#
_entry.id   AF-A0A1C7MD43-F1
#
_cell.length_a   1.000
_cell.length_b   1.000
_cell.length_c   1.000
_cell.angle_alpha   90.00
_cell.angle_beta   90.00
_cell.angle_gamma   90.00
#
_symmetry.space_group_name_H-M   'P 1'
#
loop_
_entity.id
_entity.type
_entity.pdbx_description
1 polymer ?
#
loop_
_entity_poly.entity_id
_entity_poly.type
_entity_poly.pdbx_seq_one_letter_code
_entity_poly.pdbx_strand_id
1 'polypeptide(L)'
;MIRETARHANRNPSKPTAQPVASSSCIEPLIDNSNTTSDRTYELLRLVGAPEMSSEDFSRLYKGPLADALLFVAEHLVGRKKTAATRLAIHQMRDNGDLNPRAQDRGSDVGYTSAKRAAARLISARNDLDNAQSSLRGQQQLLRDLQRGADQLQAEYEEKRLTSVLLSVLETKENIRRTKSTEIARLTESLKKECIASSAALHAHHICLSRLATHSRAPDIQSQLTANESRLRTAIARSMGKSNDDQQVVSTYEQCLQSARARATENLRYQSPLTAASIGSLDEQTDLNHMLRQVAEQEIDLQHLSDRTVALGLSCAHSLQAVTTFTQTTATALRHMLQEQAAAAQGHVDVLRLSIIHRVRANSGQMPQGSSESESARYQTLKDVEDAVEHTNKIIRFLQGITLNDPSLPSTSDAAKLADFSEEQAEVGIRLKKLLTRKLEKARAGDVLVADVERLIAEVGTVAGMGA
;
A
#
# COMPACT_ATOMS: atom_id res chain seq x y z
N MET A 1 79.61 8.20 -40.45
CA MET A 1 79.28 6.78 -40.73
C MET A 1 78.08 6.79 -41.68
N ILE A 2 78.32 6.77 -43.01
CA ILE A 2 78.24 5.57 -43.90
C ILE A 2 76.76 5.14 -44.01
N ARG A 3 76.03 5.14 -45.14
CA ARG A 3 76.22 5.20 -46.60
C ARG A 3 74.89 5.68 -47.21
N GLU A 4 74.84 6.60 -48.18
CA GLU A 4 74.93 6.34 -49.62
C GLU A 4 74.03 5.22 -50.16
N THR A 5 73.02 5.56 -50.98
CA THR A 5 72.90 5.05 -52.36
C THR A 5 71.82 5.81 -53.13
N ALA A 6 72.30 6.55 -54.13
CA ALA A 6 71.53 7.07 -55.25
C ALA A 6 71.13 5.92 -56.19
N ARG A 7 69.94 6.02 -56.81
CA ARG A 7 69.69 5.43 -58.13
C ARG A 7 68.83 6.38 -58.97
N HIS A 8 69.52 7.02 -59.92
CA HIS A 8 68.93 7.56 -61.13
C HIS A 8 68.38 6.41 -61.99
N ALA A 9 67.16 6.56 -62.49
CA ALA A 9 66.69 5.88 -63.68
C ALA A 9 66.07 6.91 -64.62
N ASN A 10 66.84 7.15 -65.67
CA ASN A 10 66.55 7.93 -66.87
C ASN A 10 65.39 7.28 -67.65
N ARG A 11 64.31 8.02 -67.95
CA ARG A 11 63.36 7.62 -69.00
C ARG A 11 62.76 8.84 -69.69
N ASN A 12 62.89 8.82 -71.02
CA ASN A 12 62.57 9.86 -71.99
C ASN A 12 61.14 10.42 -71.90
N PRO A 13 60.92 11.70 -72.28
CA PRO A 13 59.59 12.25 -72.46
C PRO A 13 59.00 11.84 -73.81
N SER A 14 58.10 10.86 -73.81
CA SER A 14 57.20 10.62 -74.94
C SER A 14 56.05 11.63 -74.89
N LYS A 15 55.96 12.46 -75.93
CA LYS A 15 54.81 13.33 -76.26
C LYS A 15 53.46 12.64 -75.99
N PRO A 16 52.51 13.28 -75.29
CA PRO A 16 51.13 12.83 -75.33
C PRO A 16 50.50 13.27 -76.65
N THR A 17 50.26 12.31 -77.53
CA THR A 17 49.32 12.41 -78.64
C THR A 17 47.94 12.73 -78.07
N ALA A 18 47.36 13.84 -78.50
CA ALA A 18 45.98 14.20 -78.18
C ALA A 18 45.04 13.08 -78.65
N GLN A 19 44.44 12.37 -77.69
CA GLN A 19 43.26 11.55 -77.94
C GLN A 19 42.01 12.41 -77.73
N PRO A 20 40.97 12.25 -78.57
CA PRO A 20 39.74 13.00 -78.44
C PRO A 20 39.06 12.63 -77.11
N VAL A 21 38.59 13.65 -76.40
CA VAL A 21 37.75 13.55 -75.21
C VAL A 21 36.49 12.79 -75.61
N ALA A 22 36.50 11.49 -75.37
CA ALA A 22 35.30 10.67 -75.42
C ALA A 22 34.38 11.17 -74.31
N SER A 23 33.20 11.63 -74.72
CA SER A 23 32.07 11.97 -73.88
C SER A 23 31.92 10.95 -72.76
N SER A 24 32.22 11.36 -71.53
CA SER A 24 31.95 10.58 -70.32
C SER A 24 30.43 10.53 -70.17
N SER A 25 29.82 9.53 -70.81
CA SER A 25 28.45 9.15 -70.54
C SER A 25 28.38 8.70 -69.09
N CYS A 26 27.62 9.44 -68.28
CA CYS A 26 27.14 8.97 -67.00
C CYS A 26 26.25 7.74 -67.27
N ILE A 27 26.87 6.56 -67.34
CA ILE A 27 26.16 5.30 -67.27
C ILE A 27 25.77 5.16 -65.81
N GLU A 28 24.56 5.62 -65.46
CA GLU A 28 23.87 5.06 -64.30
C GLU A 28 23.62 3.58 -64.63
N PRO A 29 24.21 2.63 -63.89
CA PRO A 29 23.90 1.24 -64.11
C PRO A 29 22.42 1.05 -63.79
N LEU A 30 21.66 0.56 -64.76
CA LEU A 30 20.30 0.08 -64.58
C LEU A 30 20.36 -1.05 -63.55
N ILE A 31 20.03 -0.75 -62.30
CA ILE A 31 20.06 -1.71 -61.20
C ILE A 31 18.84 -2.62 -61.39
N ASP A 32 19.07 -3.81 -61.95
CA ASP A 32 18.10 -4.91 -61.86
C ASP A 32 17.91 -5.24 -60.37
N ASN A 33 16.73 -4.95 -59.84
CA ASN A 33 16.36 -5.11 -58.41
C ASN A 33 16.30 -6.59 -57.95
N SER A 34 16.71 -7.54 -58.78
CA SER A 34 16.76 -8.97 -58.46
C SER A 34 18.13 -9.43 -57.94
N ASN A 35 19.16 -8.57 -57.95
CA ASN A 35 20.46 -8.94 -57.40
C ASN A 35 20.41 -8.98 -55.87
N THR A 36 20.85 -10.10 -55.30
CA THR A 36 20.91 -10.26 -53.84
C THR A 36 21.83 -9.18 -53.24
N THR A 37 21.50 -8.69 -52.04
CA THR A 37 22.29 -7.65 -51.34
C THR A 37 23.76 -8.05 -51.16
N SER A 38 24.04 -9.36 -51.13
CA SER A 38 25.38 -9.94 -51.13
C SER A 38 26.15 -9.64 -52.40
N ASP A 39 25.58 -9.92 -53.58
CA ASP A 39 26.24 -9.72 -54.87
C ASP A 39 26.57 -8.23 -55.11
N ARG A 40 25.65 -7.35 -54.71
CA ARG A 40 25.87 -5.90 -54.78
C ARG A 40 27.05 -5.47 -53.91
N THR A 41 27.13 -5.98 -52.68
CA THR A 41 28.22 -5.61 -51.75
C THR A 41 29.56 -6.15 -52.22
N TYR A 42 29.56 -7.38 -52.76
CA TYR A 42 30.73 -7.98 -53.38
C TYR A 42 31.29 -7.14 -54.53
N GLU A 43 30.42 -6.71 -55.46
CA GLU A 43 30.83 -5.84 -56.58
C GLU A 43 31.34 -4.46 -56.11
N LEU A 44 30.71 -3.87 -55.08
CA LEU A 44 31.19 -2.61 -54.50
C LEU A 44 32.60 -2.75 -53.89
N LEU A 45 32.86 -3.84 -53.16
CA LEU A 45 34.18 -4.12 -52.58
C LEU A 45 35.24 -4.39 -53.65
N ARG A 46 34.87 -5.12 -54.71
CA ARG A 46 35.73 -5.35 -55.87
C ARG A 46 36.11 -4.04 -56.56
N LEU A 47 35.15 -3.13 -56.73
CA LEU A 47 35.38 -1.81 -57.34
C LEU A 47 36.31 -0.89 -56.51
N VAL A 48 36.41 -1.16 -55.21
CA VAL A 48 37.32 -0.49 -54.28
C VAL A 48 38.71 -1.13 -54.26
N GLY A 49 38.88 -2.30 -54.88
CA GLY A 49 40.16 -3.01 -54.99
C GLY A 49 40.36 -4.08 -53.92
N ALA A 50 39.27 -4.67 -53.40
CA ALA A 50 39.37 -5.86 -52.55
C ALA A 50 39.98 -7.06 -53.32
N PRO A 51 40.67 -7.99 -52.63
CA PRO A 51 41.22 -9.19 -53.26
C PRO A 51 40.13 -10.03 -53.95
N GLU A 52 40.48 -10.68 -55.06
CA GLU A 52 39.56 -11.58 -55.77
C GLU A 52 39.23 -12.78 -54.87
N MET A 53 37.95 -12.94 -54.53
CA MET A 53 37.42 -14.05 -53.73
C MET A 53 36.26 -14.68 -54.49
N SER A 54 36.03 -15.99 -54.36
CA SER A 54 34.88 -16.59 -55.04
C SER A 54 33.57 -16.01 -54.48
N SER A 55 32.55 -15.81 -55.33
CA SER A 55 31.24 -15.31 -54.88
C SER A 55 30.61 -16.26 -53.85
N GLU A 56 30.86 -17.57 -53.99
CA GLU A 56 30.39 -18.56 -53.01
C GLU A 56 31.04 -18.35 -51.64
N ASP A 57 32.36 -18.12 -51.57
CA ASP A 57 33.06 -17.82 -50.32
C ASP A 57 32.61 -16.48 -49.71
N PHE A 58 32.35 -15.47 -50.54
CA PHE A 58 31.80 -14.20 -50.07
C PHE A 58 30.41 -14.40 -49.45
N SER A 59 29.51 -15.15 -50.10
CA SER A 59 28.16 -15.42 -49.58
C SER A 59 28.18 -16.19 -48.24
N ARG A 60 29.22 -17.02 -48.02
CA ARG A 60 29.40 -17.73 -46.74
C ARG A 60 29.82 -16.78 -45.62
N LEU A 61 30.67 -15.80 -45.93
CA LEU A 61 31.11 -14.75 -44.99
C LEU A 61 30.05 -13.65 -44.77
N TYR A 62 29.21 -13.41 -45.77
CA TYR A 62 28.18 -12.37 -45.77
C TYR A 62 26.94 -12.82 -44.98
N LYS A 63 27.08 -13.00 -43.66
CA LYS A 63 26.00 -13.38 -42.75
C LYS A 63 26.03 -12.58 -41.45
N GLY A 64 24.84 -12.26 -40.93
CA GLY A 64 24.67 -11.61 -39.64
C GLY A 64 25.31 -10.21 -39.56
N PRO A 65 25.80 -9.78 -38.39
CA PRO A 65 26.35 -8.43 -38.18
C PRO A 65 27.56 -8.11 -39.07
N LEU A 66 28.30 -9.12 -39.51
CA LEU A 66 29.44 -8.93 -40.42
C LEU A 66 28.99 -8.47 -41.80
N ALA A 67 27.81 -8.91 -42.27
CA ALA A 67 27.26 -8.47 -43.54
C ALA A 67 26.97 -6.96 -43.54
N ASP A 68 26.35 -6.46 -42.46
CA ASP A 68 26.03 -5.04 -42.28
C ASP A 68 27.30 -4.18 -42.23
N ALA A 69 28.33 -4.65 -41.51
CA ALA A 69 29.63 -3.99 -41.45
C ALA A 69 30.33 -3.94 -42.82
N LEU A 70 30.29 -5.04 -43.59
CA LEU A 70 30.88 -5.10 -44.93
C LEU A 70 30.15 -4.18 -45.91
N LEU A 71 28.81 -4.12 -45.85
CA LEU A 71 28.01 -3.20 -46.65
C LEU A 71 28.34 -1.74 -46.30
N PHE A 72 28.36 -1.41 -45.00
CA PHE A 72 28.70 -0.07 -44.53
C PHE A 72 30.09 0.37 -45.02
N VAL A 73 31.09 -0.50 -44.91
CA VAL A 73 32.46 -0.23 -45.38
C VAL A 73 32.50 -0.05 -46.90
N ALA A 74 31.83 -0.92 -47.65
CA ALA A 74 31.78 -0.83 -49.11
C ALA A 74 31.17 0.51 -49.57
N GLU A 75 30.04 0.90 -49.00
CA GLU A 75 29.37 2.17 -49.32
C GLU A 75 30.23 3.39 -48.94
N HIS A 76 30.87 3.37 -47.77
CA HIS A 76 31.74 4.45 -47.32
C HIS A 76 32.98 4.61 -48.20
N LEU A 77 33.62 3.51 -48.60
CA LEU A 77 34.82 3.56 -49.45
C LEU A 77 34.47 4.04 -50.86
N VAL A 78 33.33 3.60 -51.41
CA VAL A 78 32.82 4.14 -52.69
C VAL A 78 32.49 5.62 -52.58
N GLY A 79 31.85 6.07 -51.49
CA GLY A 79 31.59 7.49 -51.23
C GLY A 79 32.87 8.32 -51.14
N ARG A 80 33.91 7.82 -50.47
CA ARG A 80 35.24 8.46 -50.42
C ARG A 80 35.89 8.55 -51.79
N LYS A 81 35.86 7.49 -52.59
CA LYS A 81 36.41 7.45 -53.95
C LYS A 81 35.71 8.46 -54.86
N LYS A 82 34.37 8.52 -54.82
CA LYS A 82 33.58 9.53 -55.54
C LYS A 82 33.94 10.95 -55.10
N THR A 83 34.03 11.20 -53.79
CA THR A 83 34.41 12.52 -53.27
C THR A 83 35.82 12.92 -53.70
N ALA A 84 36.78 11.99 -53.68
CA ALA A 84 38.14 12.22 -54.16
C ALA A 84 38.17 12.54 -55.65
N ALA A 85 37.40 11.81 -56.47
CA ALA A 85 37.26 12.07 -57.90
C ALA A 85 36.65 13.46 -58.18
N THR A 86 35.58 13.84 -57.45
CA THR A 86 34.97 15.18 -57.58
C THR A 86 35.93 16.27 -57.15
N ARG A 87 36.69 16.08 -56.06
CA ARG A 87 37.73 17.03 -55.66
C ARG A 87 38.80 17.17 -56.73
N LEU A 88 39.24 16.07 -57.32
CA LEU A 88 40.23 16.07 -58.39
C LEU A 88 39.70 16.76 -59.65
N ALA A 89 38.42 16.56 -59.99
CA ALA A 89 37.75 17.28 -61.08
C ALA A 89 37.64 18.80 -60.78
N ILE A 90 37.31 19.18 -59.54
CA ILE A 90 37.31 20.59 -59.11
C ILE A 90 38.71 21.20 -59.20
N HIS A 91 39.74 20.46 -58.78
CA HIS A 91 41.13 20.88 -58.90
C HIS A 91 41.54 21.03 -60.37
N GLN A 92 41.22 20.06 -61.22
CA GLN A 92 41.47 20.17 -62.66
C GLN A 92 40.71 21.33 -63.30
N MET A 93 39.47 21.60 -62.90
CA MET A 93 38.71 22.77 -63.36
C MET A 93 39.32 24.09 -62.90
N ARG A 94 39.95 24.13 -61.72
CA ARG A 94 40.70 25.30 -61.24
C ARG A 94 42.03 25.45 -62.00
N ASP A 95 42.80 24.38 -62.13
CA ASP A 95 44.09 24.37 -62.82
C ASP A 95 43.92 24.69 -64.32
N ASN A 96 42.84 24.22 -64.94
CA ASN A 96 42.47 24.57 -66.32
C ASN A 96 41.80 25.95 -66.44
N GLY A 97 41.24 26.46 -65.33
CA GLY A 97 40.55 27.76 -65.24
C GLY A 97 41.48 28.94 -64.98
N ASP A 98 42.74 28.70 -64.60
CA ASP A 98 43.73 29.74 -64.26
C ASP A 98 44.52 30.29 -65.47
N LEU A 99 44.08 30.00 -66.71
CA LEU A 99 44.67 30.57 -67.93
C LEU A 99 43.87 31.74 -68.54
N ASN A 100 43.26 32.60 -67.72
CA ASN A 100 42.98 33.96 -68.21
C ASN A 100 42.97 35.07 -67.14
N PRO A 101 44.12 35.45 -66.55
CA PRO A 101 44.22 36.60 -65.66
C PRO A 101 44.24 37.96 -66.40
N ARG A 102 43.73 38.04 -67.65
CA ARG A 102 43.92 39.24 -68.50
C ARG A 102 42.69 39.81 -69.23
N ALA A 103 41.47 39.45 -68.83
CA ALA A 103 40.29 40.27 -69.14
C ALA A 103 39.99 41.21 -67.96
N GLN A 104 40.81 42.26 -67.83
CA GLN A 104 40.40 43.49 -67.17
C GLN A 104 39.21 44.07 -67.94
N ASP A 105 38.00 43.86 -67.44
CA ASP A 105 36.91 44.80 -67.70
C ASP A 105 36.50 45.43 -66.37
N ARG A 106 37.13 46.59 -66.13
CA ARG A 106 36.98 47.39 -64.91
C ARG A 106 35.63 48.11 -64.98
N GLY A 107 34.66 47.69 -64.17
CA GLY A 107 33.56 48.59 -63.81
C GLY A 107 32.32 47.96 -63.19
N SER A 108 31.93 46.74 -63.59
CA SER A 108 30.59 46.21 -63.22
C SER A 108 30.58 45.14 -62.12
N ASP A 109 31.72 44.52 -61.78
CA ASP A 109 31.74 43.31 -60.95
C ASP A 109 31.91 43.56 -59.42
N VAL A 110 32.18 44.81 -59.01
CA VAL A 110 32.22 45.17 -57.58
C VAL A 110 30.81 45.08 -56.97
N GLY A 111 29.79 45.47 -57.73
CA GLY A 111 28.39 45.37 -57.32
C GLY A 111 27.94 43.91 -57.16
N TYR A 112 28.28 43.05 -58.14
CA TYR A 112 27.89 41.65 -58.13
C TYR A 112 28.59 40.84 -57.03
N THR A 113 29.91 41.01 -56.86
CA THR A 113 30.64 40.33 -55.77
C THR A 113 30.26 40.84 -54.37
N SER A 114 29.87 42.12 -54.24
CA SER A 114 29.31 42.67 -53.00
C SER A 114 27.91 42.11 -52.72
N ALA A 115 27.02 42.08 -53.71
CA ALA A 115 25.68 41.50 -53.60
C ALA A 115 25.73 40.00 -53.26
N LYS A 116 26.65 39.24 -53.87
CA LYS A 116 26.87 37.82 -53.56
C LYS A 116 27.35 37.62 -52.12
N ARG A 117 28.24 38.48 -51.62
CA ARG A 117 28.68 38.47 -50.21
C ARG A 117 27.54 38.83 -49.25
N ALA A 118 26.71 39.82 -49.61
CA ALA A 118 25.53 40.17 -48.83
C ALA A 118 24.51 39.02 -48.79
N ALA A 119 24.26 38.36 -49.92
CA ALA A 119 23.40 37.18 -50.00
C ALA A 119 23.94 36.01 -49.16
N ALA A 120 25.25 35.72 -49.22
CA ALA A 120 25.87 34.70 -48.37
C ALA A 120 25.74 35.01 -46.87
N ARG A 121 25.91 36.29 -46.47
CA ARG A 121 25.70 36.73 -45.08
C ARG A 121 24.25 36.58 -44.64
N LEU A 122 23.29 36.90 -45.51
CA LEU A 122 21.87 36.74 -45.22
C LEU A 122 21.52 35.25 -45.06
N ILE A 123 22.04 34.38 -45.92
CA ILE A 123 21.85 32.92 -45.79
C ILE A 123 22.47 32.41 -44.48
N SER A 124 23.68 32.85 -44.12
CA SER A 124 24.30 32.49 -42.84
C SER A 124 23.46 32.95 -41.65
N ALA A 125 23.03 34.22 -41.63
CA ALA A 125 22.21 34.77 -40.56
C ALA A 125 20.85 34.06 -40.45
N ARG A 126 20.27 33.64 -41.57
CA ARG A 126 19.05 32.82 -41.60
C ARG A 126 19.29 31.45 -40.99
N ASN A 127 20.37 30.77 -41.34
CA ASN A 127 20.71 29.48 -40.74
C ASN A 127 20.97 29.61 -39.24
N ASP A 128 21.63 30.68 -38.80
CA ASP A 128 21.86 30.96 -37.38
C ASP A 128 20.54 31.21 -36.63
N LEU A 129 19.60 31.95 -37.24
CA LEU A 129 18.25 32.14 -36.71
C LEU A 129 17.50 30.80 -36.60
N ASP A 130 17.53 29.98 -37.64
CA ASP A 130 16.84 28.68 -37.67
C ASP A 130 17.42 27.71 -36.62
N ASN A 131 18.74 27.74 -36.43
CA ASN A 131 19.45 26.99 -35.37
C ASN A 131 19.05 27.48 -33.97
N ALA A 132 19.02 28.80 -33.75
CA ALA A 132 18.61 29.39 -32.48
C ALA A 132 17.14 29.08 -32.16
N GLN A 133 16.26 29.15 -33.16
CA GLN A 133 14.84 28.78 -33.01
C GLN A 133 14.68 27.29 -32.69
N SER A 134 15.44 26.41 -33.35
CA SER A 134 15.43 24.98 -33.08
C SER A 134 15.93 24.67 -31.66
N SER A 135 16.99 25.36 -31.21
CA SER A 135 17.50 25.26 -29.85
C SER A 135 16.48 25.73 -28.81
N LEU A 136 15.83 26.88 -29.05
CA LEU A 136 14.78 27.41 -28.16
C LEU A 136 13.59 26.45 -28.07
N ARG A 137 13.15 25.86 -29.19
CA ARG A 137 12.09 24.83 -29.20
C ARG A 137 12.51 23.59 -28.41
N GLY A 138 13.76 23.16 -28.54
CA GLY A 138 14.32 22.06 -27.76
C GLY A 138 14.30 22.35 -26.25
N GLN A 139 14.70 23.56 -25.84
CA GLN A 139 14.65 23.99 -24.44
C GLN A 139 13.22 24.10 -23.91
N GLN A 140 12.29 24.63 -24.70
CA GLN A 140 10.86 24.69 -24.33
C GLN A 140 10.26 23.30 -24.14
N GLN A 141 10.63 22.34 -25.00
CA GLN A 141 10.19 20.96 -24.87
C GLN A 141 10.77 20.31 -23.61
N LEU A 142 12.06 20.50 -23.34
CA LEU A 142 12.71 20.01 -22.12
C LEU A 142 12.03 20.55 -20.85
N LEU A 143 11.69 21.86 -20.82
CA LEU A 143 10.99 22.46 -19.69
C LEU A 143 9.59 21.87 -19.48
N ARG A 144 8.85 21.57 -20.56
CA ARG A 144 7.54 20.90 -20.47
C ARG A 144 7.66 19.48 -19.92
N ASP A 145 8.69 18.74 -20.35
CA ASP A 145 8.89 17.37 -19.89
C ASP A 145 9.37 17.35 -18.42
N LEU A 146 10.21 18.30 -18.01
CA LEU A 146 10.58 18.50 -16.61
C LEU A 146 9.37 18.90 -15.74
N GLN A 147 8.50 19.79 -16.23
CA GLN A 147 7.28 20.16 -15.51
C GLN A 147 6.35 18.96 -15.32
N ARG A 148 6.13 18.16 -16.38
CA ARG A 148 5.34 16.92 -16.27
C ARG A 148 5.94 15.94 -15.27
N GLY A 149 7.27 15.80 -15.25
CA GLY A 149 7.97 14.98 -14.26
C GLY A 149 7.78 15.50 -12.83
N ALA A 150 7.82 16.82 -12.63
CA ALA A 150 7.56 17.43 -11.33
C ALA A 150 6.11 17.20 -10.88
N ASP A 151 5.13 17.37 -11.77
CA ASP A 151 3.71 17.14 -11.48
C ASP A 151 3.45 15.66 -11.13
N GLN A 152 4.08 14.72 -11.85
CA GLN A 152 4.00 13.28 -11.55
C GLN A 152 4.56 12.94 -10.16
N LEU A 153 5.76 13.45 -9.84
CA LEU A 153 6.38 13.24 -8.54
C LEU A 153 5.57 13.86 -7.40
N GLN A 154 4.93 15.00 -7.64
CA GLN A 154 4.03 15.62 -6.66
C GLN A 154 2.79 14.75 -6.42
N ALA A 155 2.16 14.22 -7.46
CA ALA A 155 1.03 13.31 -7.33
C ALA A 155 1.40 12.04 -6.55
N GLU A 156 2.55 11.42 -6.85
CA GLU A 156 3.05 10.26 -6.09
C GLU A 156 3.33 10.59 -4.63
N TYR A 157 3.86 11.78 -4.35
CA TYR A 157 4.10 12.22 -2.97
C TYR A 157 2.79 12.40 -2.19
N GLU A 158 1.78 13.00 -2.82
CA GLU A 158 0.44 13.16 -2.22
C GLU A 158 -0.23 11.80 -1.95
N GLU A 159 -0.11 10.84 -2.87
CA GLU A 159 -0.58 9.47 -2.68
C GLU A 159 0.14 8.77 -1.51
N LYS A 160 1.48 8.87 -1.44
CA LYS A 160 2.28 8.33 -0.33
C LYS A 160 1.94 8.98 1.01
N ARG A 161 1.64 10.28 1.00
CA ARG A 161 1.19 11.00 2.20
C ARG A 161 -0.20 10.53 2.64
N LEU A 162 -1.13 10.34 1.71
CA LEU A 162 -2.48 9.84 2.00
C LEU A 162 -2.43 8.42 2.57
N THR A 163 -1.66 7.53 1.97
CA THR A 163 -1.48 6.15 2.44
C THR A 163 -0.83 6.12 3.83
N SER A 164 0.16 6.98 4.11
CA SER A 164 0.75 7.12 5.44
C SER A 164 -0.27 7.57 6.50
N VAL A 165 -1.10 8.57 6.18
CA VAL A 165 -2.19 9.02 7.07
C VAL A 165 -3.19 7.88 7.31
N LEU A 166 -3.58 7.14 6.27
CA LEU A 166 -4.50 6.01 6.41
C LEU A 166 -3.91 4.91 7.32
N LEU A 167 -2.63 4.56 7.14
CA LEU A 167 -1.95 3.59 8.01
C LEU A 167 -1.92 4.05 9.47
N SER A 168 -1.66 5.33 9.74
CA SER A 168 -1.71 5.87 11.12
C SER A 168 -3.11 5.79 11.74
N VAL A 169 -4.17 6.02 10.94
CA VAL A 169 -5.56 5.89 11.39
C VAL A 169 -5.91 4.42 11.67
N LEU A 170 -5.41 3.49 10.85
CA LEU A 170 -5.59 2.06 11.09
C LEU A 170 -4.85 1.58 12.34
N GLU A 171 -3.62 2.05 12.57
CA GLU A 171 -2.84 1.75 13.76
C GLU A 171 -3.53 2.24 15.04
N THR A 172 -4.02 3.49 15.03
CA THR A 172 -4.78 4.04 16.17
C THR A 172 -6.08 3.26 16.43
N LYS A 173 -6.81 2.88 15.38
CA LYS A 173 -8.01 2.02 15.51
C LYS A 173 -7.68 0.64 16.07
N GLU A 174 -6.58 0.04 15.64
CA GLU A 174 -6.13 -1.27 16.13
C GLU A 174 -5.71 -1.18 17.61
N ASN A 175 -5.02 -0.12 18.02
CA ASN A 175 -4.71 0.13 19.43
C ASN A 175 -5.98 0.27 20.27
N ILE A 176 -7.01 0.98 19.80
CA ILE A 176 -8.31 1.06 20.49
C ILE A 176 -8.99 -0.31 20.56
N ARG A 177 -8.90 -1.14 19.52
CA ARG A 177 -9.45 -2.50 19.53
C ARG A 177 -8.75 -3.36 20.57
N ARG A 178 -7.41 -3.30 20.64
CA ARG A 178 -6.61 -4.03 21.64
C ARG A 178 -6.97 -3.62 23.06
N THR A 179 -7.07 -2.34 23.37
CA THR A 179 -7.45 -1.87 24.71
C THR A 179 -8.86 -2.30 25.11
N LYS A 180 -9.82 -2.28 24.17
CA LYS A 180 -11.17 -2.83 24.42
C LYS A 180 -11.15 -4.33 24.65
N SER A 181 -10.37 -5.08 23.88
CA SER A 181 -10.24 -6.53 24.04
C SER A 181 -9.65 -6.89 25.41
N THR A 182 -8.63 -6.17 25.87
CA THR A 182 -8.06 -6.37 27.22
C THR A 182 -9.06 -6.03 28.32
N GLU A 183 -9.88 -5.00 28.14
CA GLU A 183 -10.90 -4.64 29.13
C GLU A 183 -12.05 -5.67 29.18
N ILE A 184 -12.50 -6.19 28.03
CA ILE A 184 -13.47 -7.29 27.97
C ILE A 184 -12.92 -8.54 28.66
N ALA A 185 -11.64 -8.87 28.43
CA ALA A 185 -10.98 -9.98 29.12
C ALA A 185 -10.95 -9.76 30.65
N ARG A 186 -10.69 -8.54 31.10
CA ARG A 186 -10.72 -8.17 32.53
C ARG A 186 -12.12 -8.30 33.14
N LEU A 187 -13.15 -7.81 32.45
CA LEU A 187 -14.54 -7.87 32.92
C LEU A 187 -15.07 -9.32 32.96
N THR A 188 -14.77 -10.12 31.94
CA THR A 188 -15.15 -11.53 31.93
C THR A 188 -14.46 -12.32 33.05
N GLU A 189 -13.21 -12.02 33.37
CA GLU A 189 -12.52 -12.61 34.51
C GLU A 189 -13.14 -12.17 35.87
N SER A 190 -13.55 -10.90 35.99
CA SER A 190 -14.27 -10.42 37.18
C SER A 190 -15.59 -11.16 37.38
N LEU A 191 -16.40 -11.27 36.32
CA LEU A 191 -17.69 -11.98 36.35
C LEU A 191 -17.52 -13.46 36.68
N LYS A 192 -16.47 -14.12 36.15
CA LYS A 192 -16.16 -15.51 36.52
C LYS A 192 -15.86 -15.64 38.02
N LYS A 193 -15.09 -14.73 38.60
CA LYS A 193 -14.79 -14.73 40.04
C LYS A 193 -16.04 -14.52 40.89
N GLU A 194 -16.91 -13.58 40.49
CA GLU A 194 -18.19 -13.34 41.16
C GLU A 194 -19.13 -14.56 41.07
N CYS A 195 -19.21 -15.20 39.91
CA CYS A 195 -20.00 -16.41 39.69
C CYS A 195 -19.49 -17.60 40.53
N ILE A 196 -18.16 -17.79 40.62
CA ILE A 196 -17.56 -18.81 41.49
C ILE A 196 -17.88 -18.51 42.96
N ALA A 197 -17.79 -17.25 43.39
CA ALA A 197 -18.10 -16.84 44.76
C ALA A 197 -19.59 -17.04 45.11
N SER A 198 -20.51 -16.68 44.20
CA SER A 198 -21.95 -16.88 44.42
C SER A 198 -22.32 -18.36 44.46
N SER A 199 -21.75 -19.17 43.57
CA SER A 199 -21.92 -20.63 43.56
C SER A 199 -21.41 -21.25 44.86
N ALA A 200 -20.23 -20.84 45.34
CA ALA A 200 -19.69 -21.30 46.63
C ALA A 200 -20.58 -20.92 47.82
N ALA A 201 -21.13 -19.69 47.84
CA ALA A 201 -22.05 -19.24 48.87
C ALA A 201 -23.36 -20.04 48.86
N LEU A 202 -23.92 -20.31 47.68
CA LEU A 202 -25.13 -21.11 47.51
C LEU A 202 -24.90 -22.56 47.96
N HIS A 203 -23.76 -23.16 47.60
CA HIS A 203 -23.38 -24.50 48.04
C HIS A 203 -23.20 -24.58 49.57
N ALA A 204 -22.56 -23.59 50.18
CA ALA A 204 -22.43 -23.50 51.64
C ALA A 204 -23.80 -23.40 52.34
N HIS A 205 -24.73 -22.62 51.77
CA HIS A 205 -26.10 -22.53 52.25
C HIS A 205 -26.84 -23.86 52.16
N HIS A 206 -26.74 -24.58 51.03
CA HIS A 206 -27.31 -25.92 50.88
C HIS A 206 -26.75 -26.92 51.89
N ILE A 207 -25.44 -26.89 52.17
CA ILE A 207 -24.82 -27.73 53.21
C ILE A 207 -25.40 -27.37 54.59
N CYS A 208 -25.55 -26.09 54.92
CA CYS A 208 -26.18 -25.66 56.17
C CYS A 208 -27.62 -26.16 56.27
N LEU A 209 -28.44 -25.98 55.23
CA LEU A 209 -29.82 -26.47 55.21
C LEU A 209 -29.89 -27.99 55.35
N SER A 210 -29.00 -28.72 54.67
CA SER A 210 -28.93 -30.18 54.73
C SER A 210 -28.57 -30.65 56.14
N ARG A 211 -27.63 -29.96 56.80
CA ARG A 211 -27.28 -30.21 58.20
C ARG A 211 -28.44 -29.89 59.13
N LEU A 212 -29.14 -28.76 58.94
CA LEU A 212 -30.30 -28.42 59.75
C LEU A 212 -31.44 -29.44 59.58
N ALA A 213 -31.68 -29.92 58.35
CA ALA A 213 -32.68 -30.94 58.06
C ALA A 213 -32.33 -32.30 58.69
N THR A 214 -31.06 -32.70 58.69
CA THR A 214 -30.63 -33.94 59.35
C THR A 214 -30.69 -33.83 60.87
N HIS A 215 -30.30 -32.68 61.42
CA HIS A 215 -30.37 -32.43 62.86
C HIS A 215 -31.82 -32.39 63.34
N SER A 216 -32.75 -31.75 62.60
CA SER A 216 -34.18 -31.68 62.94
C SER A 216 -34.85 -33.05 63.18
N ARG A 217 -34.27 -34.15 62.69
CA ARG A 217 -34.80 -35.52 62.88
C ARG A 217 -34.17 -36.26 64.07
N ALA A 218 -33.15 -35.70 64.72
CA ALA A 218 -32.50 -36.32 65.86
C ALA A 218 -33.31 -36.06 67.16
N PRO A 219 -33.66 -37.10 67.95
CA PRO A 219 -34.36 -36.93 69.22
C PRO A 219 -33.56 -36.13 70.27
N ASP A 220 -32.26 -35.97 70.04
CA ASP A 220 -31.34 -35.21 70.91
C ASP A 220 -31.45 -33.68 70.76
N ILE A 221 -32.22 -33.17 69.78
CA ILE A 221 -32.48 -31.72 69.71
C ILE A 221 -33.38 -31.26 70.85
N GLN A 222 -34.37 -32.05 71.23
CA GLN A 222 -35.32 -31.64 72.26
C GLN A 222 -34.64 -31.54 73.63
N SER A 223 -33.70 -32.45 73.93
CA SER A 223 -32.85 -32.41 75.13
C SER A 223 -31.89 -31.22 75.09
N GLN A 224 -31.26 -30.92 73.95
CA GLN A 224 -30.38 -29.76 73.83
C GLN A 224 -31.13 -28.43 73.90
N LEU A 225 -32.34 -28.34 73.33
CA LEU A 225 -33.19 -27.15 73.42
C LEU A 225 -33.60 -26.88 74.86
N THR A 226 -34.03 -27.89 75.61
CA THR A 226 -34.38 -27.74 77.03
C THR A 226 -33.15 -27.41 77.90
N ALA A 227 -31.98 -27.97 77.58
CA ALA A 227 -30.72 -27.62 78.23
C ALA A 227 -30.28 -26.17 77.95
N ASN A 228 -30.44 -25.69 76.72
CA ASN A 228 -30.12 -24.31 76.35
C ASN A 228 -31.14 -23.31 76.90
N GLU A 229 -32.42 -23.67 76.91
CA GLU A 229 -33.49 -22.90 77.54
C GLU A 229 -33.23 -22.73 79.05
N SER A 230 -32.94 -23.83 79.76
CA SER A 230 -32.63 -23.76 81.19
C SER A 230 -31.38 -22.93 81.48
N ARG A 231 -30.35 -23.00 80.63
CA ARG A 231 -29.17 -22.11 80.70
C ARG A 231 -29.52 -20.64 80.50
N LEU A 232 -30.37 -20.31 79.52
CA LEU A 232 -30.79 -18.93 79.27
C LEU A 232 -31.62 -18.38 80.44
N ARG A 233 -32.59 -19.15 80.95
CA ARG A 233 -33.37 -18.79 82.13
C ARG A 233 -32.47 -18.57 83.35
N THR A 234 -31.47 -19.44 83.55
CA THR A 234 -30.49 -19.29 84.64
C THR A 234 -29.66 -18.02 84.51
N ALA A 235 -29.28 -17.64 83.29
CA ALA A 235 -28.53 -16.40 83.04
C ALA A 235 -29.39 -15.15 83.33
N ILE A 236 -30.67 -15.17 82.92
CA ILE A 236 -31.63 -14.09 83.18
C ILE A 236 -31.93 -13.98 84.68
N ALA A 237 -32.15 -15.10 85.37
CA ALA A 237 -32.38 -15.13 86.81
C ALA A 237 -31.19 -14.55 87.58
N ARG A 238 -29.96 -14.92 87.16
CA ARG A 238 -28.72 -14.40 87.75
C ARG A 238 -28.57 -12.91 87.51
N SER A 239 -28.89 -12.39 86.31
CA SER A 239 -28.77 -10.96 86.02
C SER A 239 -29.81 -10.12 86.76
N MET A 240 -30.99 -10.69 87.05
CA MET A 240 -32.06 -10.02 87.79
C MET A 240 -32.00 -10.25 89.32
N GLY A 241 -31.07 -11.08 89.81
CA GLY A 241 -30.95 -11.42 91.23
C GLY A 241 -32.17 -12.18 91.78
N LYS A 242 -32.84 -12.96 90.95
CA LYS A 242 -34.12 -13.64 91.26
C LYS A 242 -34.03 -15.15 91.09
N SER A 243 -35.02 -15.87 91.60
CA SER A 243 -35.14 -17.32 91.38
C SER A 243 -35.51 -17.62 89.91
N ASN A 244 -35.10 -18.79 89.41
CA ASN A 244 -35.44 -19.25 88.06
C ASN A 244 -36.95 -19.35 87.81
N ASP A 245 -37.74 -19.58 88.87
CA ASP A 245 -39.20 -19.72 88.82
C ASP A 245 -39.93 -18.41 89.12
N ASP A 246 -39.22 -17.30 89.34
CA ASP A 246 -39.85 -15.99 89.53
C ASP A 246 -40.55 -15.56 88.23
N GLN A 247 -41.81 -15.13 88.34
CA GLN A 247 -42.65 -14.76 87.21
C GLN A 247 -42.03 -13.63 86.37
N GLN A 248 -41.22 -12.76 86.97
CA GLN A 248 -40.48 -11.75 86.22
C GLN A 248 -39.42 -12.35 85.29
N VAL A 249 -38.69 -13.38 85.74
CA VAL A 249 -37.67 -14.08 84.92
C VAL A 249 -38.34 -14.78 83.73
N VAL A 250 -39.47 -15.45 83.96
CA VAL A 250 -40.26 -16.09 82.90
C VAL A 250 -40.73 -15.07 81.87
N SER A 251 -41.26 -13.92 82.30
CA SER A 251 -41.72 -12.86 81.39
C SER A 251 -40.59 -12.30 80.52
N THR A 252 -39.41 -12.07 81.09
CA THR A 252 -38.24 -11.59 80.33
C THR A 252 -37.70 -12.64 79.37
N TYR A 253 -37.76 -13.93 79.74
CA TYR A 253 -37.41 -15.02 78.84
C TYR A 253 -38.36 -15.07 77.64
N GLU A 254 -39.67 -14.98 77.88
CA GLU A 254 -40.68 -14.94 76.81
C GLU A 254 -40.51 -13.74 75.88
N GLN A 255 -40.20 -12.56 76.43
CA GLN A 255 -39.94 -11.36 75.64
C GLN A 255 -38.67 -11.47 74.78
N CYS A 256 -37.60 -12.04 75.33
CA CYS A 256 -36.38 -12.35 74.57
C CYS A 256 -36.67 -13.36 73.45
N LEU A 257 -37.49 -14.38 73.75
CA LEU A 257 -37.87 -15.41 72.80
C LEU A 257 -38.78 -14.85 71.68
N GLN A 258 -39.74 -13.99 72.01
CA GLN A 258 -40.54 -13.26 71.01
C GLN A 258 -39.66 -12.36 70.14
N SER A 259 -38.74 -11.61 70.74
CA SER A 259 -37.82 -10.74 70.00
C SER A 259 -36.90 -11.54 69.07
N ALA A 260 -36.38 -12.68 69.55
CA ALA A 260 -35.56 -13.58 68.74
C ALA A 260 -36.37 -14.21 67.60
N ARG A 261 -37.62 -14.63 67.86
CA ARG A 261 -38.54 -15.11 66.82
C ARG A 261 -38.85 -14.05 65.79
N ALA A 262 -39.17 -12.82 66.21
CA ALA A 262 -39.44 -11.70 65.31
C ALA A 262 -38.23 -11.41 64.40
N ARG A 263 -37.02 -11.34 64.97
CA ARG A 263 -35.78 -11.16 64.19
C ARG A 263 -35.49 -12.36 63.27
N ALA A 264 -35.73 -13.58 63.73
CA ALA A 264 -35.55 -14.77 62.91
C ALA A 264 -36.54 -14.78 61.73
N THR A 265 -37.80 -14.43 61.95
CA THR A 265 -38.79 -14.32 60.88
C THR A 265 -38.51 -13.17 59.93
N GLU A 266 -37.98 -12.05 60.43
CA GLU A 266 -37.56 -10.92 59.62
C GLU A 266 -36.34 -11.27 58.75
N ASN A 267 -35.36 -11.99 59.31
CA ASN A 267 -34.18 -12.45 58.58
C ASN A 267 -34.48 -13.61 57.61
N LEU A 268 -35.48 -14.44 57.90
CA LEU A 268 -35.93 -15.53 57.02
C LEU A 268 -36.89 -15.05 55.92
N ARG A 269 -37.50 -13.87 56.07
CA ARG A 269 -38.28 -13.27 55.01
C ARG A 269 -37.34 -12.89 53.88
N TYR A 270 -37.47 -13.60 52.76
CA TYR A 270 -36.88 -13.20 51.50
C TYR A 270 -37.34 -11.78 51.18
N GLN A 271 -36.44 -10.80 51.33
CA GLN A 271 -36.67 -9.44 50.87
C GLN A 271 -36.54 -9.45 49.35
N SER A 272 -37.65 -9.73 48.67
CA SER A 272 -37.70 -9.63 47.22
C SER A 272 -37.38 -8.19 46.81
N PRO A 273 -36.47 -7.96 45.84
CA PRO A 273 -36.24 -6.64 45.27
C PRO A 273 -37.45 -6.12 44.47
N LEU A 274 -38.49 -6.93 44.28
CA LEU A 274 -39.75 -6.51 43.68
C LEU A 274 -40.55 -5.72 44.71
N THR A 275 -40.74 -4.43 44.43
CA THR A 275 -41.45 -3.46 45.27
C THR A 275 -42.83 -3.99 45.70
N ALA A 276 -43.05 -4.05 47.03
CA ALA A 276 -44.29 -4.49 47.68
C ALA A 276 -45.55 -3.69 47.28
N ALA A 277 -45.42 -2.64 46.48
CA ALA A 277 -46.52 -1.84 45.96
C ALA A 277 -47.50 -2.61 45.06
N SER A 278 -47.12 -3.79 44.54
CA SER A 278 -47.96 -4.58 43.62
C SER A 278 -48.90 -5.59 44.30
N ILE A 279 -48.79 -5.84 45.61
CA ILE A 279 -49.45 -6.98 46.30
C ILE A 279 -50.75 -6.55 47.03
N GLY A 280 -51.14 -5.27 46.93
CA GLY A 280 -52.12 -4.69 47.84
C GLY A 280 -53.60 -5.07 47.65
N SER A 281 -54.03 -5.77 46.59
CA SER A 281 -55.49 -5.79 46.34
C SER A 281 -56.08 -6.88 45.43
N LEU A 282 -55.69 -8.17 45.48
CA LEU A 282 -56.48 -9.21 44.78
C LEU A 282 -56.41 -10.60 45.47
N ASP A 283 -57.51 -11.34 45.32
CA ASP A 283 -57.79 -12.70 45.84
C ASP A 283 -56.58 -13.65 45.94
N GLU A 284 -56.31 -14.12 47.17
CA GLU A 284 -55.15 -14.94 47.57
C GLU A 284 -54.96 -16.24 46.74
N GLN A 285 -56.02 -16.79 46.14
CA GLN A 285 -55.94 -18.05 45.39
C GLN A 285 -55.58 -17.86 43.90
N THR A 286 -56.04 -16.75 43.30
CA THR A 286 -55.68 -16.38 41.92
C THR A 286 -54.24 -15.90 41.83
N ASP A 287 -53.73 -15.28 42.92
CA ASP A 287 -52.41 -14.69 42.95
C ASP A 287 -51.28 -15.75 43.01
N LEU A 288 -51.50 -16.87 43.70
CA LEU A 288 -50.51 -17.97 43.73
C LEU A 288 -50.32 -18.62 42.35
N ASN A 289 -51.42 -18.87 41.63
CA ASN A 289 -51.35 -19.43 40.28
C ASN A 289 -50.75 -18.43 39.28
N HIS A 290 -51.01 -17.14 39.46
CA HIS A 290 -50.40 -16.09 38.66
C HIS A 290 -48.89 -16.00 38.91
N MET A 291 -48.46 -15.99 40.18
CA MET A 291 -47.03 -16.03 40.53
C MET A 291 -46.34 -17.29 40.01
N LEU A 292 -46.96 -18.47 40.11
CA LEU A 292 -46.37 -19.70 39.57
C LEU A 292 -46.20 -19.63 38.04
N ARG A 293 -47.15 -19.04 37.31
CA ARG A 293 -46.98 -18.79 35.87
C ARG A 293 -45.87 -17.80 35.59
N GLN A 294 -45.81 -16.69 36.32
CA GLN A 294 -44.78 -15.68 36.14
C GLN A 294 -43.38 -16.24 36.44
N VAL A 295 -43.24 -17.08 37.46
CA VAL A 295 -41.97 -17.76 37.77
C VAL A 295 -41.61 -18.74 36.65
N ALA A 296 -42.57 -19.51 36.14
CA ALA A 296 -42.32 -20.42 35.02
C ALA A 296 -41.93 -19.68 33.74
N GLU A 297 -42.56 -18.53 33.44
CA GLU A 297 -42.19 -17.67 32.32
C GLU A 297 -40.78 -17.11 32.49
N GLN A 298 -40.45 -16.60 33.69
CA GLN A 298 -39.11 -16.10 33.99
C GLN A 298 -38.04 -17.21 33.93
N GLU A 299 -38.38 -18.44 34.34
CA GLU A 299 -37.50 -19.60 34.22
C GLU A 299 -37.23 -19.94 32.76
N ILE A 300 -38.26 -19.94 31.90
CA ILE A 300 -38.12 -20.16 30.46
C ILE A 300 -37.26 -19.05 29.83
N ASP A 301 -37.50 -17.79 30.18
CA ASP A 301 -36.72 -16.66 29.68
C ASP A 301 -35.25 -16.73 30.11
N LEU A 302 -35.00 -17.08 31.37
CA LEU A 302 -33.63 -17.28 31.89
C LEU A 302 -32.94 -18.46 31.20
N GLN A 303 -33.65 -19.56 30.96
CA GLN A 303 -33.11 -20.71 30.24
C GLN A 303 -32.76 -20.32 28.80
N HIS A 304 -33.64 -19.61 28.10
CA HIS A 304 -33.39 -19.14 26.73
C HIS A 304 -32.21 -18.15 26.67
N LEU A 305 -32.10 -17.24 27.65
CA LEU A 305 -30.97 -16.32 27.75
C LEU A 305 -29.66 -17.08 28.00
N SER A 306 -29.69 -18.08 28.90
CA SER A 306 -28.57 -18.96 29.20
C SER A 306 -28.12 -19.71 27.94
N ASP A 307 -29.03 -20.38 27.25
CA ASP A 307 -28.75 -21.13 26.03
C ASP A 307 -28.16 -20.22 24.94
N ARG A 308 -28.70 -19.01 24.78
CA ARG A 308 -28.17 -18.00 23.85
C ARG A 308 -26.77 -17.56 24.23
N THR A 309 -26.47 -17.34 25.52
CA THR A 309 -25.11 -17.00 25.96
C THR A 309 -24.12 -18.14 25.75
N VAL A 310 -24.52 -19.40 25.95
CA VAL A 310 -23.69 -20.58 25.66
C VAL A 310 -23.43 -20.70 24.17
N ALA A 311 -24.45 -20.54 23.32
CA ALA A 311 -24.32 -20.57 21.87
C ALA A 311 -23.38 -19.45 21.35
N LEU A 312 -23.51 -18.24 21.89
CA LEU A 312 -22.62 -17.13 21.55
C LEU A 312 -21.18 -17.40 22.00
N GLY A 313 -20.99 -17.98 23.19
CA GLY A 313 -19.69 -18.42 23.68
C GLY A 313 -19.00 -19.44 22.76
N LEU A 314 -19.76 -20.46 22.31
CA LEU A 314 -19.27 -21.46 21.35
C LEU A 314 -18.93 -20.85 19.98
N SER A 315 -19.78 -19.95 19.48
CA SER A 315 -19.53 -19.24 18.23
C SER A 315 -18.26 -18.39 18.30
N CYS A 316 -18.07 -17.63 19.38
CA CYS A 316 -16.84 -16.86 19.61
C CYS A 316 -15.60 -17.76 19.69
N ALA A 317 -15.69 -18.91 20.37
CA ALA A 317 -14.59 -19.87 20.45
C ALA A 317 -14.22 -20.41 19.05
N HIS A 318 -15.22 -20.76 18.24
CA HIS A 318 -15.01 -21.20 16.85
C HIS A 318 -14.37 -20.11 15.98
N SER A 319 -14.83 -18.86 16.06
CA SER A 319 -14.23 -17.75 15.31
C SER A 319 -12.78 -17.50 15.74
N LEU A 320 -12.47 -17.56 17.03
CA LEU A 320 -11.09 -17.43 17.53
C LEU A 320 -10.20 -18.58 17.02
N GLN A 321 -10.72 -19.80 17.02
CA GLN A 321 -10.01 -20.95 16.47
C GLN A 321 -9.75 -20.78 14.97
N ALA A 322 -10.75 -20.34 14.20
CA ALA A 322 -10.59 -20.08 12.76
C ALA A 322 -9.53 -19.01 12.48
N VAL A 323 -9.52 -17.91 13.23
CA VAL A 323 -8.50 -16.85 13.13
C VAL A 323 -7.11 -17.38 13.51
N THR A 324 -7.03 -18.21 14.55
CA THR A 324 -5.77 -18.85 14.97
C THR A 324 -5.24 -19.80 13.89
N THR A 325 -6.11 -20.63 13.31
CA THR A 325 -5.74 -21.53 12.21
C THR A 325 -5.29 -20.75 10.98
N PHE A 326 -6.03 -19.70 10.59
CA PHE A 326 -5.66 -18.83 9.46
C PHE A 326 -4.30 -18.15 9.67
N THR A 327 -4.06 -17.59 10.85
CA THR A 327 -2.79 -16.93 11.17
C THR A 327 -1.62 -17.91 11.21
N GLN A 328 -1.83 -19.14 11.71
CA GLN A 328 -0.78 -20.15 11.77
C GLN A 328 -0.47 -20.80 10.42
N THR A 329 -1.49 -21.01 9.58
CA THR A 329 -1.35 -21.79 8.34
C THR A 329 -1.29 -20.89 7.12
N THR A 330 -2.34 -20.11 6.88
CA THR A 330 -2.50 -19.32 5.65
C THR A 330 -1.59 -18.11 5.64
N ALA A 331 -1.50 -17.38 6.76
CA ALA A 331 -0.68 -16.17 6.82
C ALA A 331 0.82 -16.47 6.76
N THR A 332 1.27 -17.57 7.37
CA THR A 332 2.68 -18.01 7.28
C THR A 332 3.03 -18.48 5.88
N ALA A 333 2.16 -19.28 5.24
CA ALA A 333 2.32 -19.70 3.85
C ALA A 333 2.36 -18.50 2.89
N LEU A 334 1.43 -17.55 3.03
CA LEU A 334 1.43 -16.30 2.25
C LEU A 334 2.72 -15.49 2.46
N ARG A 335 3.19 -15.39 3.71
CA ARG A 335 4.43 -14.68 4.01
C ARG A 335 5.64 -15.35 3.36
N HIS A 336 5.70 -16.68 3.38
CA HIS A 336 6.75 -17.44 2.70
C HIS A 336 6.70 -17.22 1.19
N MET A 337 5.52 -17.34 0.56
CA MET A 337 5.37 -17.09 -0.87
C MET A 337 5.75 -15.66 -1.26
N LEU A 338 5.37 -14.66 -0.45
CA LEU A 338 5.74 -13.26 -0.70
C LEU A 338 7.24 -13.03 -0.53
N GLN A 339 7.89 -13.68 0.44
CA GLN A 339 9.34 -13.62 0.60
C GLN A 339 10.07 -14.28 -0.56
N GLU A 340 9.57 -15.42 -1.04
CA GLU A 340 10.11 -16.13 -2.20
C GLU A 340 9.96 -15.29 -3.48
N GLN A 341 8.79 -14.68 -3.70
CA GLN A 341 8.57 -13.75 -4.81
C GLN A 341 9.45 -12.50 -4.70
N ALA A 342 9.62 -11.94 -3.51
CA ALA A 342 10.50 -10.79 -3.29
C ALA A 342 11.96 -11.15 -3.59
N ALA A 343 12.42 -12.35 -3.18
CA ALA A 343 13.76 -12.83 -3.50
C ALA A 343 13.94 -13.07 -5.01
N ALA A 344 12.94 -13.64 -5.68
CA ALA A 344 12.96 -13.82 -7.14
C ALA A 344 12.99 -12.47 -7.88
N ALA A 345 12.16 -11.51 -7.46
CA ALA A 345 12.14 -10.16 -8.02
C ALA A 345 13.48 -9.44 -7.80
N GLN A 346 14.07 -9.57 -6.61
CA GLN A 346 15.41 -9.04 -6.31
C GLN A 346 16.46 -9.65 -7.24
N GLY A 347 16.42 -10.96 -7.47
CA GLY A 347 17.28 -11.63 -8.44
C GLY A 347 17.15 -11.05 -9.85
N HIS A 348 15.93 -10.77 -10.31
CA HIS A 348 15.70 -10.10 -11.60
C HIS A 348 16.27 -8.67 -11.63
N VAL A 349 16.09 -7.90 -10.56
CA VAL A 349 16.66 -6.55 -10.43
C VAL A 349 18.18 -6.60 -10.45
N ASP A 350 18.80 -7.58 -9.80
CA ASP A 350 20.25 -7.75 -9.79
C ASP A 350 20.78 -8.13 -11.17
N VAL A 351 20.07 -8.99 -11.91
CA VAL A 351 20.40 -9.30 -13.32
C VAL A 351 20.30 -8.04 -14.19
N LEU A 352 19.24 -7.24 -14.04
CA LEU A 352 19.10 -5.98 -14.76
C LEU A 352 20.22 -5.00 -14.38
N ARG A 353 20.55 -4.88 -13.10
CA ARG A 353 21.61 -4.02 -12.59
C ARG A 353 22.97 -4.44 -13.16
N LEU A 354 23.29 -5.73 -13.16
CA LEU A 354 24.50 -6.25 -13.78
C LEU A 354 24.53 -5.98 -15.28
N SER A 355 23.40 -6.11 -15.99
CA SER A 355 23.32 -5.78 -17.41
C SER A 355 23.63 -4.30 -17.69
N ILE A 356 23.12 -3.39 -16.84
CA ILE A 356 23.39 -1.95 -16.92
C ILE A 356 24.87 -1.66 -16.62
N ILE A 357 25.42 -2.24 -15.55
CA ILE A 357 26.84 -2.05 -15.18
C ILE A 357 27.75 -2.56 -16.31
N HIS A 358 27.44 -3.73 -16.89
CA HIS A 358 28.21 -4.27 -18.02
C HIS A 358 28.11 -3.37 -19.25
N ARG A 359 26.94 -2.79 -19.54
CA ARG A 359 26.77 -1.79 -20.62
C ARG A 359 27.57 -0.52 -20.36
N VAL A 360 27.52 0.04 -19.15
CA VAL A 360 28.27 1.25 -18.79
C VAL A 360 29.77 0.98 -18.89
N ARG A 361 30.23 -0.19 -18.41
CA ARG A 361 31.64 -0.57 -18.47
C ARG A 361 32.13 -0.77 -19.91
N ALA A 362 31.34 -1.46 -20.73
CA ALA A 362 31.61 -1.62 -22.16
C ALA A 362 31.70 -0.26 -22.89
N ASN A 363 30.86 0.71 -22.53
CA ASN A 363 30.88 2.05 -23.10
C ASN A 363 31.99 2.96 -22.55
N SER A 364 32.54 2.66 -21.37
CA SER A 364 33.57 3.48 -20.71
C SER A 364 35.01 3.18 -21.16
N GLY A 365 35.24 2.07 -21.86
CA GLY A 365 36.58 1.59 -22.21
C GLY A 365 37.19 2.19 -23.47
N GLN A 366 36.38 2.59 -24.45
CA GLN A 366 36.84 3.24 -25.67
C GLN A 366 35.74 4.22 -26.11
N MET A 367 36.12 5.47 -26.33
CA MET A 367 35.35 6.42 -27.13
C MET A 367 35.70 6.19 -28.61
N PRO A 368 34.93 5.41 -29.39
CA PRO A 368 34.88 5.62 -30.82
C PRO A 368 33.94 6.80 -31.07
N GLN A 369 34.52 7.94 -31.45
CA GLN A 369 33.75 9.02 -32.06
C GLN A 369 33.06 8.48 -33.32
N GLY A 370 31.74 8.34 -33.24
CA GLY A 370 30.84 8.30 -34.39
C GLY A 370 30.53 6.91 -34.95
N SER A 371 29.46 6.28 -34.44
CA SER A 371 28.57 5.47 -35.28
C SER A 371 27.18 5.35 -34.65
N SER A 372 26.17 5.39 -35.52
CA SER A 372 24.74 5.53 -35.22
C SER A 372 24.05 4.26 -34.69
N GLU A 373 24.82 3.23 -34.28
CA GLU A 373 24.30 1.89 -33.94
C GLU A 373 23.71 1.80 -32.51
N SER A 374 23.86 2.85 -31.69
CA SER A 374 23.39 2.86 -30.29
C SER A 374 21.87 3.00 -30.13
N GLU A 375 21.14 3.45 -31.17
CA GLU A 375 19.69 3.63 -31.08
C GLU A 375 18.93 2.30 -31.08
N SER A 376 19.34 1.32 -31.90
CA SER A 376 18.63 0.04 -32.02
C SER A 376 18.62 -0.77 -30.70
N ALA A 377 19.75 -0.81 -29.99
CA ALA A 377 19.84 -1.46 -28.69
C ALA A 377 18.99 -0.77 -27.61
N ARG A 378 18.81 0.56 -27.69
CA ARG A 378 17.90 1.31 -26.81
C ARG A 378 16.44 1.01 -27.12
N TYR A 379 16.05 0.97 -28.39
CA TYR A 379 14.69 0.60 -28.80
C TYR A 379 14.32 -0.81 -28.36
N GLN A 380 15.23 -1.78 -28.51
CA GLN A 380 14.97 -3.15 -28.05
C GLN A 380 14.78 -3.20 -26.52
N THR A 381 15.59 -2.47 -25.76
CA THR A 381 15.47 -2.44 -24.29
C THR A 381 14.17 -1.76 -23.84
N LEU A 382 13.75 -0.69 -24.52
CA LEU A 382 12.47 -0.03 -24.23
C LEU A 382 11.29 -0.95 -24.52
N LYS A 383 11.37 -1.72 -25.61
CA LYS A 383 10.36 -2.72 -25.97
C LYS A 383 10.27 -3.84 -24.93
N ASP A 384 11.42 -4.37 -24.47
CA ASP A 384 11.45 -5.41 -23.45
C ASP A 384 10.85 -4.91 -22.11
N VAL A 385 11.04 -3.62 -21.77
CA VAL A 385 10.42 -2.99 -20.60
C VAL A 385 8.91 -2.81 -20.80
N GLU A 386 8.48 -2.38 -21.98
CA GLU A 386 7.06 -2.23 -22.32
C GLU A 386 6.31 -3.57 -22.24
N ASP A 387 6.88 -4.63 -22.81
CA ASP A 387 6.33 -6.00 -22.77
C ASP A 387 6.21 -6.51 -21.31
N ALA A 388 7.22 -6.24 -20.47
CA ALA A 388 7.19 -6.60 -19.06
C ALA A 388 6.09 -5.85 -18.28
N VAL A 389 5.92 -4.54 -18.53
CA VAL A 389 4.87 -3.74 -17.90
C VAL A 389 3.48 -4.22 -18.33
N GLU A 390 3.30 -4.53 -19.62
CA GLU A 390 2.03 -5.05 -20.12
C GLU A 390 1.68 -6.40 -19.49
N HIS A 391 2.66 -7.30 -19.35
CA HIS A 391 2.47 -8.59 -18.67
C HIS A 391 2.06 -8.43 -17.21
N THR A 392 2.71 -7.52 -16.48
CA THR A 392 2.39 -7.23 -15.07
C THR A 392 0.97 -6.68 -14.93
N ASN A 393 0.56 -5.78 -15.83
CA ASN A 393 -0.80 -5.24 -15.86
C ASN A 393 -1.87 -6.30 -16.18
N LYS A 394 -1.56 -7.27 -17.04
CA LYS A 394 -2.45 -8.42 -17.31
C LYS A 394 -2.66 -9.27 -16.06
N ILE A 395 -1.61 -9.53 -15.29
CA ILE A 395 -1.71 -10.27 -14.01
C ILE A 395 -2.55 -9.49 -13.00
N ILE A 396 -2.34 -8.17 -12.86
CA ILE A 396 -3.12 -7.34 -11.94
C ILE A 396 -4.60 -7.35 -12.31
N ARG A 397 -4.94 -7.20 -13.60
CA ARG A 397 -6.34 -7.29 -14.07
C ARG A 397 -6.94 -8.67 -13.83
N PHE A 398 -6.16 -9.73 -14.02
CA PHE A 398 -6.60 -11.08 -13.72
C PHE A 398 -6.89 -11.26 -12.22
N LEU A 399 -6.01 -10.79 -11.33
CA LEU A 399 -6.23 -10.82 -9.89
C LEU A 399 -7.42 -9.96 -9.45
N GLN A 400 -7.66 -8.81 -10.10
CA GLN A 400 -8.85 -7.98 -9.88
C GLN A 400 -10.13 -8.64 -10.38
N GLY A 401 -10.05 -9.47 -11.42
CA GLY A 401 -11.17 -10.22 -11.99
C GLY A 401 -11.50 -11.51 -11.24
N ILE A 402 -10.55 -12.06 -10.47
CA ILE A 402 -10.83 -13.13 -9.52
C ILE A 402 -11.51 -12.51 -8.30
N THR A 403 -12.82 -12.32 -8.39
CA THR A 403 -13.66 -12.34 -7.20
C THR A 403 -13.51 -13.75 -6.62
N LEU A 404 -12.67 -13.89 -5.59
CA LEU A 404 -12.68 -15.06 -4.73
C LEU A 404 -14.15 -15.29 -4.36
N ASN A 405 -14.74 -16.36 -4.88
CA ASN A 405 -16.06 -16.80 -4.48
C ASN A 405 -15.99 -17.00 -2.97
N ASP A 406 -16.47 -16.01 -2.24
CA ASP A 406 -16.59 -16.07 -0.80
C ASP A 406 -17.54 -17.25 -0.52
N PRO A 407 -17.12 -18.32 0.17
CA PRO A 407 -17.97 -19.46 0.46
C PRO A 407 -19.16 -19.10 1.37
N SER A 408 -19.28 -17.84 1.81
CA SER A 408 -20.46 -17.26 2.44
C SER A 408 -21.34 -16.48 1.46
N LEU A 409 -21.66 -17.03 0.28
CA LEU A 409 -22.83 -16.55 -0.45
C LEU A 409 -24.06 -16.83 0.44
N PRO A 410 -24.68 -15.79 1.00
CA PRO A 410 -25.76 -15.96 1.96
C PRO A 410 -26.90 -16.67 1.26
N SER A 411 -27.48 -17.66 1.93
CA SER A 411 -28.79 -18.16 1.55
C SER A 411 -29.73 -16.96 1.39
N THR A 412 -30.73 -17.00 0.51
CA THR A 412 -31.68 -15.89 0.29
C THR A 412 -32.37 -15.39 1.57
N SER A 413 -32.33 -16.18 2.66
CA SER A 413 -32.74 -15.82 4.02
C SER A 413 -31.80 -14.82 4.72
N ASP A 414 -30.50 -14.89 4.45
CA ASP A 414 -29.50 -14.03 5.09
C ASP A 414 -29.32 -12.69 4.37
N ALA A 415 -29.76 -12.58 3.11
CA ALA A 415 -29.83 -11.29 2.40
C ALA A 415 -30.82 -10.32 3.07
N ALA A 416 -31.94 -10.82 3.59
CA ALA A 416 -32.89 -10.02 4.37
C ALA A 416 -32.27 -9.55 5.69
N LYS A 417 -31.56 -10.44 6.41
CA LYS A 417 -30.85 -10.07 7.65
C LYS A 417 -29.71 -9.07 7.41
N LEU A 418 -29.04 -9.15 6.26
CA LEU A 418 -28.03 -8.18 5.84
C LEU A 418 -28.63 -6.82 5.53
N ALA A 419 -29.83 -6.76 4.94
CA ALA A 419 -30.57 -5.52 4.73
C ALA A 419 -31.00 -4.90 6.07
N ASP A 420 -31.56 -5.71 6.99
CA ASP A 420 -31.94 -5.27 8.34
C ASP A 420 -30.73 -4.76 9.12
N PHE A 421 -29.59 -5.47 9.05
CA PHE A 421 -28.36 -5.05 9.69
C PHE A 421 -27.78 -3.76 9.07
N SER A 422 -27.88 -3.59 7.75
CA SER A 422 -27.50 -2.37 7.05
C SER A 422 -28.34 -1.17 7.52
N GLU A 423 -29.66 -1.36 7.69
CA GLU A 423 -30.57 -0.33 8.20
C GLU A 423 -30.27 0.01 9.66
N GLU A 424 -30.08 -1.00 10.52
CA GLU A 424 -29.68 -0.80 11.93
C GLU A 424 -28.33 -0.08 12.03
N GLN A 425 -27.36 -0.45 11.17
CA GLN A 425 -26.06 0.19 11.10
C GLN A 425 -26.16 1.65 10.63
N ALA A 426 -27.05 1.95 9.67
CA ALA A 426 -27.33 3.32 9.24
C ALA A 426 -27.95 4.14 10.38
N GLU A 427 -28.87 3.57 11.14
CA GLU A 427 -29.51 4.22 12.28
C GLU A 427 -28.50 4.51 13.41
N VAL A 428 -27.66 3.53 13.74
CA VAL A 428 -26.54 3.70 14.69
C VAL A 428 -25.59 4.79 14.19
N GLY A 429 -25.29 4.84 12.90
CA GLY A 429 -24.49 5.89 12.27
C GLY A 429 -25.08 7.29 12.47
N ILE A 430 -26.40 7.44 12.28
CA ILE A 430 -27.12 8.69 12.52
C ILE A 430 -27.06 9.08 14.00
N ARG A 431 -27.29 8.14 14.92
CA ARG A 431 -27.20 8.39 16.38
C ARG A 431 -25.79 8.81 16.80
N LEU A 432 -24.76 8.16 16.25
CA LEU A 432 -23.37 8.48 16.54
C LEU A 432 -22.99 9.87 15.99
N LYS A 433 -23.44 10.22 14.78
CA LYS A 433 -23.25 11.54 14.19
C LYS A 433 -23.89 12.63 15.05
N LYS A 434 -25.14 12.43 15.50
CA LYS A 434 -25.82 13.36 16.44
C LYS A 434 -25.10 13.51 17.77
N LEU A 435 -24.54 12.43 18.30
CA LEU A 435 -23.77 12.48 19.55
C LEU A 435 -22.46 13.26 19.37
N LEU A 436 -21.76 13.04 18.26
CA LEU A 436 -20.52 13.74 17.90
C LEU A 436 -20.75 15.24 17.68
N THR A 437 -21.81 15.63 16.96
CA THR A 437 -22.15 17.04 16.78
C THR A 437 -22.46 17.71 18.11
N ARG A 438 -23.25 17.05 18.99
CA ARG A 438 -23.53 17.57 20.33
C ARG A 438 -22.27 17.70 21.19
N LYS A 439 -21.31 16.76 21.08
CA LYS A 439 -20.03 16.86 21.80
C LYS A 439 -19.16 18.00 21.27
N LEU A 440 -19.13 18.22 19.95
CA LEU A 440 -18.43 19.36 19.34
C LEU A 440 -19.04 20.70 19.76
N GLU A 441 -20.37 20.82 19.78
CA GLU A 441 -21.05 22.01 20.28
C GLU A 441 -20.74 22.26 21.75
N LYS A 442 -20.73 21.22 22.60
CA LYS A 442 -20.32 21.36 24.00
C LYS A 442 -18.85 21.75 24.16
N ALA A 443 -17.95 21.23 23.32
CA ALA A 443 -16.54 21.63 23.33
C ALA A 443 -16.41 23.11 22.97
N ARG A 444 -17.08 23.57 21.91
CA ARG A 444 -17.12 24.99 21.53
C ARG A 444 -17.68 25.89 22.63
N ALA A 445 -18.73 25.45 23.33
CA ALA A 445 -19.25 26.19 24.48
C ALA A 445 -18.23 26.24 25.63
N GLY A 446 -17.46 25.17 25.83
CA GLY A 446 -16.32 25.15 26.76
C GLY A 446 -15.24 26.16 26.39
N ASP A 447 -14.88 26.26 25.10
CA ASP A 447 -13.87 27.22 24.62
C ASP A 447 -14.30 28.67 24.89
N VAL A 448 -15.58 28.99 24.72
CA VAL A 448 -16.15 30.31 25.07
C VAL A 448 -16.03 30.58 26.58
N LEU A 449 -16.35 29.60 27.42
CA LEU A 449 -16.23 29.75 28.87
C LEU A 449 -14.77 29.96 29.31
N VAL A 450 -13.81 29.27 28.68
CA VAL A 450 -12.38 29.48 28.95
C VAL A 450 -11.99 30.91 28.60
N ALA A 451 -12.39 31.41 27.43
CA ALA A 451 -12.13 32.80 27.04
C ALA A 451 -12.77 33.83 28.01
N ASP A 452 -13.98 33.57 28.50
CA ASP A 452 -14.64 34.44 29.48
C ASP A 452 -13.93 34.43 30.83
N VAL A 453 -13.44 33.26 31.28
CA VAL A 453 -12.64 33.14 32.52
C VAL A 453 -11.30 33.87 32.37
N GLU A 454 -10.61 33.72 31.25
CA GLU A 454 -9.37 34.44 30.96
C GLU A 454 -9.58 35.96 30.93
N ARG A 455 -10.69 36.42 30.33
CA ARG A 455 -11.11 37.83 30.37
C ARG A 455 -11.36 38.30 31.81
N LEU A 456 -12.12 37.56 32.60
CA LEU A 456 -12.39 37.91 34.01
C LEU A 456 -11.10 37.97 34.84
N ILE A 457 -10.16 37.04 34.63
CA ILE A 457 -8.85 37.07 35.29
C ILE A 457 -8.09 38.34 34.92
N ALA A 458 -8.09 38.73 33.63
CA ALA A 458 -7.46 39.96 33.18
C ALA A 458 -8.11 41.22 33.79
N GLU A 459 -9.45 41.26 33.88
CA GLU A 459 -10.20 42.37 34.50
C GLU A 459 -9.97 42.47 36.02
N VAL A 460 -9.90 41.34 36.73
CA VAL A 460 -9.53 41.33 38.16
C VAL A 460 -8.10 41.84 38.35
N GLY A 461 -7.18 41.47 37.44
CA GLY A 461 -5.80 41.97 37.44
C GLY A 461 -5.71 43.49 37.27
N THR A 462 -6.53 44.09 36.39
CA THR A 462 -6.53 45.55 36.19
C THR A 462 -7.14 46.29 37.38
N VAL A 463 -8.24 45.78 37.97
CA VAL A 463 -8.87 46.39 39.16
C VAL A 463 -7.93 46.32 40.37
N ALA A 464 -7.27 45.18 40.60
CA ALA A 464 -6.31 45.04 41.68
C ALA A 464 -5.08 45.97 41.50
N GLY A 465 -4.66 46.20 40.25
CA GLY A 465 -3.55 47.11 39.93
C GLY A 465 -3.88 48.60 40.05
N MET A 466 -5.15 49.00 40.06
CA MET A 466 -5.57 50.40 40.25
C MET A 466 -5.76 50.79 41.73
N GLY A 467 -5.75 49.81 42.64
CA GLY A 467 -5.95 50.01 44.08
C GLY A 467 -4.66 50.05 44.92
N ALA A 468 -3.49 49.93 44.27
CA ALA A 468 -2.16 50.11 44.86
C ALA A 468 -1.53 51.38 44.27
#